data_AF-A0A8K0MWT7-F1
#
_entry.id   AF-A0A8K0MWT7-F1
#
_cell.length_a   1.000
_cell.length_b   1.000
_cell.length_c   1.000
_cell.angle_alpha   90.00
_cell.angle_beta   90.00
_cell.angle_gamma   90.00
#
_symmetry.space_group_name_H-M   'P 1'
#
loop_
_entity.id
_entity.type
_entity.pdbx_description
1 polymer ?
#
loop_
_entity_poly.entity_id
_entity_poly.type
_entity_poly.pdbx_seq_one_letter_code
_entity_poly.pdbx_strand_id
1 'polypeptide(L)'
;MHIYAAAIEQQISAADQQRSPYRPFGNYALCSMEGVACFDDPLTVVRMLYSTFMTGSASSSIEEEHISYGDVVAKISENLLLKKRIAIEEEVPKSNFFAGISLALEALGIGIQDMGATEARECLEMSKRMGRRPNLNGANLAIKLGKITPCRAQIEWYKASCDDDMGYYDSFKLRKASRKDSKTNMNRIKLAQFWDDFIDMLQNNQLPHDFHKRGKWVNAAHFYRLLVEPLDIAEYYRGQTHKEKGHYLSHGRGRRYEVFERWWRDRSKDGNEGDNQKRSKFAGLTQDSCFWAKVEMAKDWLGNARTERDGQKLAQLLENLKGFESYAKQMVDRKEVSIDVLAPRSSYGLWVEEWKVLKLNLGLQISP
;
A
#
# COMPACT_ATOMS: atom_id res chain seq x y z
N MET A 1 17.14 21.17 19.24
CA MET A 1 16.86 20.53 17.93
C MET A 1 15.45 20.76 17.38
N HIS A 2 14.48 21.31 18.14
CA HIS A 2 13.11 21.56 17.65
C HIS A 2 12.85 22.98 17.10
N ILE A 3 13.72 23.94 17.40
CA ILE A 3 13.51 25.36 17.02
C ILE A 3 13.81 25.60 15.53
N TYR A 4 14.73 24.84 14.94
CA TYR A 4 15.15 25.03 13.55
C TYR A 4 14.20 24.36 12.53
N ALA A 5 13.63 23.20 12.88
CA ALA A 5 12.58 22.57 12.06
C ALA A 5 11.27 23.39 12.09
N ALA A 6 10.92 23.92 13.27
CA ALA A 6 9.79 24.83 13.42
C ALA A 6 10.03 26.17 12.72
N ALA A 7 11.27 26.69 12.67
CA ALA A 7 11.60 27.89 11.92
C ALA A 7 11.49 27.68 10.40
N ILE A 8 11.85 26.50 9.89
CA ILE A 8 11.67 26.12 8.48
C ILE A 8 10.17 25.95 8.16
N GLU A 9 9.39 25.31 9.04
CA GLU A 9 7.93 25.21 8.90
C GLU A 9 7.23 26.58 9.05
N GLN A 10 7.71 27.47 9.91
CA GLN A 10 7.19 28.84 10.08
C GLN A 10 7.58 29.76 8.92
N GLN A 11 8.78 29.64 8.34
CA GLN A 11 9.15 30.31 7.09
C GLN A 11 8.37 29.77 5.87
N ILE A 12 7.92 28.51 5.92
CA ILE A 12 6.98 27.95 4.95
C ILE A 12 5.55 28.46 5.20
N SER A 13 5.15 28.69 6.45
CA SER A 13 3.80 29.13 6.86
C SER A 13 3.51 30.61 6.65
N ALA A 14 4.52 31.49 6.55
CA ALA A 14 4.31 32.93 6.43
C ALA A 14 4.11 33.44 4.98
N ALA A 15 4.26 32.58 3.97
CA ALA A 15 4.20 32.95 2.55
C ALA A 15 3.09 32.20 1.79
N ASP A 16 1.91 32.07 2.40
CA ASP A 16 0.76 31.35 1.83
C ASP A 16 -0.05 32.16 0.80
N GLN A 17 0.54 33.22 0.25
CA GLN A 17 -0.02 33.96 -0.88
C GLN A 17 0.79 33.64 -2.14
N GLN A 18 0.23 32.72 -2.94
CA GLN A 18 0.66 32.30 -4.28
C GLN A 18 1.89 31.38 -4.38
N ARG A 19 1.79 30.16 -3.84
CA ARG A 19 2.59 29.05 -4.39
C ARG A 19 1.92 28.52 -5.66
N SER A 20 2.68 28.52 -6.75
CA SER A 20 2.29 27.87 -8.01
C SER A 20 1.86 26.41 -7.75
N PRO A 21 0.74 25.93 -8.34
CA PRO A 21 0.31 24.54 -8.22
C PRO A 21 1.18 23.58 -9.07
N TYR A 22 1.97 24.12 -10.00
CA TYR A 22 2.77 23.32 -10.91
C TYR A 22 3.96 22.66 -10.19
N ARG A 23 4.21 21.39 -10.50
CA ARG A 23 5.33 20.61 -9.97
C ARG A 23 6.05 19.91 -11.12
N PRO A 24 7.39 19.87 -11.10
CA PRO A 24 8.15 19.12 -12.10
C PRO A 24 7.84 17.63 -11.99
N PHE A 25 7.71 16.96 -13.13
CA PHE A 25 7.51 15.52 -13.23
C PHE A 25 8.44 14.92 -14.28
N GLY A 26 8.90 13.69 -14.04
CA GLY A 26 9.88 13.03 -14.91
C GLY A 26 11.32 13.43 -14.59
N ASN A 27 12.22 13.10 -15.52
CA ASN A 27 13.64 13.41 -15.39
C ASN A 27 13.92 14.74 -16.09
N TYR A 28 14.66 15.62 -15.41
CA TYR A 28 15.10 16.89 -15.96
C TYR A 28 16.59 16.81 -16.26
N ALA A 29 16.97 17.25 -17.46
CA ALA A 29 18.36 17.51 -17.82
C ALA A 29 18.53 19.04 -17.90
N LEU A 30 19.31 19.59 -16.97
CA LEU A 30 19.68 21.00 -17.00
C LEU A 30 21.04 21.11 -17.68
N CYS A 31 21.13 22.00 -18.66
CA CYS A 31 22.25 22.10 -19.58
C CYS A 31 22.89 23.48 -19.51
N SER A 32 24.21 23.54 -19.60
CA SER A 32 24.99 24.77 -19.79
C SER A 32 26.08 24.57 -20.85
N MET A 33 26.89 25.60 -21.08
CA MET A 33 28.06 25.50 -21.98
C MET A 33 29.16 24.60 -21.41
N GLU A 34 29.13 24.35 -20.11
CA GLU A 34 30.08 23.53 -19.36
C GLU A 34 29.68 22.05 -19.41
N GLY A 35 28.39 21.73 -19.37
CA GLY A 35 27.92 20.36 -19.45
C GLY A 35 26.41 20.17 -19.22
N VAL A 36 26.08 19.01 -18.65
CA VAL A 36 24.71 18.60 -18.35
C VAL A 36 24.64 17.90 -16.99
N ALA A 37 23.64 18.25 -16.19
CA ALA A 37 23.30 17.55 -14.95
C ALA A 37 21.84 17.08 -14.97
N CYS A 38 21.62 15.83 -14.57
CA CYS A 38 20.31 15.19 -14.59
C CYS A 38 19.74 15.02 -13.19
N PHE A 39 18.45 15.35 -13.03
CA PHE A 39 17.73 15.32 -11.77
C PHE A 39 16.39 14.58 -11.92
N ASP A 40 16.08 13.72 -10.94
CA ASP A 40 14.84 12.93 -10.88
C ASP A 40 13.96 13.28 -9.66
N ASP A 41 14.53 13.94 -8.64
CA ASP A 41 13.80 14.42 -7.46
C ASP A 41 13.13 15.79 -7.73
N PRO A 42 11.79 15.91 -7.64
CA PRO A 42 11.08 17.15 -7.94
C PRO A 42 11.50 18.35 -7.08
N LEU A 43 11.86 18.13 -5.82
CA LEU A 43 12.28 19.23 -4.93
C LEU A 43 13.66 19.75 -5.34
N THR A 44 14.56 18.84 -5.69
CA THR A 44 15.88 19.16 -6.24
C THR A 44 15.72 19.87 -7.58
N VAL A 45 14.82 19.43 -8.46
CA VAL A 45 14.55 20.10 -9.74
C VAL A 45 14.12 21.55 -9.55
N VAL A 46 13.13 21.82 -8.69
CA VAL A 46 12.67 23.20 -8.43
C VAL A 46 13.81 24.08 -7.91
N ARG A 47 14.62 23.55 -6.99
CA ARG A 47 15.74 24.29 -6.41
C ARG A 47 16.85 24.51 -7.42
N MET A 48 17.20 23.51 -8.22
CA MET A 48 18.22 23.64 -9.26
C MET A 48 17.79 24.62 -10.35
N LEU A 49 16.53 24.58 -10.80
CA LEU A 49 15.98 25.57 -11.74
C LEU A 49 16.10 27.01 -11.21
N TYR A 50 15.80 27.21 -9.93
CA TYR A 50 15.98 28.50 -9.28
C TYR A 50 17.46 28.90 -9.19
N SER A 51 18.33 28.00 -8.72
CA SER A 51 19.76 28.26 -8.58
C SER A 51 20.40 28.60 -9.92
N THR A 52 20.14 27.81 -10.98
CA THR A 52 20.68 28.07 -12.33
C THR A 52 20.17 29.38 -12.92
N PHE A 53 18.93 29.77 -12.60
CA PHE A 53 18.39 31.06 -13.01
C PHE A 53 19.09 32.23 -12.30
N MET A 54 19.39 32.08 -11.01
CA MET A 54 20.06 33.12 -10.22
C MET A 54 21.55 33.26 -10.56
N THR A 55 22.21 32.17 -10.95
CA THR A 55 23.63 32.16 -11.35
C THR A 55 23.84 32.41 -12.84
N GLY A 56 22.76 32.50 -13.62
CA GLY A 56 22.81 32.76 -15.06
C GLY A 56 23.56 34.06 -15.37
N SER A 57 24.38 34.02 -16.42
CA SER A 57 25.09 35.21 -16.89
C SER A 57 24.08 36.23 -17.43
N ALA A 58 24.18 37.50 -17.01
CA ALA A 58 23.32 38.60 -17.49
C ALA A 58 23.51 38.96 -18.98
N SER A 59 24.17 38.10 -19.77
CA SER A 59 24.55 38.34 -21.16
C SER A 59 23.53 37.87 -22.18
N SER A 60 22.66 36.90 -21.84
CA SER A 60 21.56 36.41 -22.68
C SER A 60 20.21 36.75 -22.08
N SER A 61 19.25 37.10 -22.95
CA SER A 61 17.85 37.19 -22.54
C SER A 61 17.23 35.80 -22.38
N ILE A 62 16.20 35.69 -21.55
CA ILE A 62 15.44 34.43 -21.34
C ILE A 62 14.90 33.88 -22.67
N GLU A 63 14.54 34.77 -23.59
CA GLU A 63 13.99 34.42 -24.90
C GLU A 63 15.06 33.79 -25.81
N GLU A 64 16.29 34.28 -25.76
CA GLU A 64 17.43 33.71 -26.48
C GLU A 64 17.82 32.33 -25.93
N GLU A 65 17.81 32.15 -24.60
CA GLU A 65 18.05 30.84 -23.98
C GLU A 65 16.97 29.81 -24.34
N HIS A 66 15.72 30.25 -24.49
CA HIS A 66 14.63 29.34 -24.86
C HIS A 66 14.76 28.80 -26.29
N ILE A 67 15.46 29.48 -27.19
CA ILE A 67 15.66 29.05 -28.58
C ILE A 67 17.04 28.42 -28.85
N SER A 68 17.95 28.45 -27.86
CA SER A 68 19.37 28.05 -28.04
C SER A 68 19.65 26.55 -27.83
N TYR A 69 18.63 25.70 -27.70
CA TYR A 69 18.82 24.25 -27.46
C TYR A 69 19.75 23.58 -28.48
N GLY A 70 19.73 24.02 -29.76
CA GLY A 70 20.61 23.49 -30.79
C GLY A 70 22.10 23.74 -30.50
N ASP A 71 22.42 24.98 -30.13
CA ASP A 71 23.80 25.41 -29.81
C ASP A 71 24.31 24.73 -28.55
N VAL A 72 23.45 24.59 -27.54
CA VAL A 72 23.75 23.88 -26.30
C VAL A 72 24.08 22.41 -26.57
N VAL A 73 23.26 21.71 -27.38
CA VAL A 73 23.51 20.31 -27.74
C VAL A 73 24.79 20.15 -28.56
N ALA A 74 25.04 21.04 -29.52
CA ALA A 74 26.29 21.05 -30.28
C ALA A 74 27.50 21.22 -29.35
N LYS A 75 27.42 22.15 -28.40
CA LYS A 75 28.52 22.43 -27.48
C LYS A 75 28.81 21.30 -26.51
N ILE A 76 27.77 20.68 -25.95
CA ILE A 76 27.90 19.50 -25.10
C ILE A 76 28.56 18.35 -25.87
N SER A 77 28.17 18.17 -27.15
CA SER A 77 28.77 17.15 -28.02
C SER A 77 30.25 17.42 -28.27
N GLU A 78 30.65 18.66 -28.52
CA GLU A 78 32.06 19.06 -28.63
C GLU A 78 32.84 18.79 -27.34
N ASN A 79 32.30 19.20 -26.18
CA ASN A 79 32.95 19.00 -24.88
C ASN A 79 33.19 17.51 -24.59
N LEU A 80 32.24 16.64 -24.96
CA LEU A 80 32.36 15.19 -24.85
C LEU A 80 33.47 14.64 -25.75
N LEU A 81 33.53 15.08 -27.01
CA LEU A 81 34.56 14.66 -27.97
C LEU A 81 35.97 15.10 -27.54
N LEU A 82 36.08 16.31 -27.00
CA LEU A 82 37.34 16.88 -26.52
C LEU A 82 37.78 16.29 -25.17
N LYS A 83 36.99 15.39 -24.56
CA LYS A 83 37.19 14.86 -23.20
C LYS A 83 37.50 15.98 -22.21
N LYS A 84 36.80 17.12 -22.34
CA LYS A 84 37.00 18.29 -21.49
C LYS A 84 36.85 17.84 -20.05
N ARG A 85 37.95 17.93 -19.29
CA ARG A 85 37.91 17.62 -17.86
C ARG A 85 37.29 18.82 -17.15
N ILE A 86 36.19 18.54 -16.48
CA ILE A 86 35.59 19.42 -15.47
C ILE A 86 36.63 19.52 -14.33
N ALA A 87 37.09 20.73 -14.03
CA ALA A 87 38.21 21.00 -13.15
C ALA A 87 37.76 20.95 -11.69
N ILE A 88 37.97 19.80 -11.05
CA ILE A 88 37.81 19.68 -9.60
C ILE A 88 38.91 20.53 -8.94
N GLU A 89 38.59 21.74 -8.47
CA GLU A 89 39.49 22.60 -7.69
C GLU A 89 39.98 21.92 -6.39
N GLU A 90 41.11 22.43 -5.88
CA GLU A 90 42.19 21.83 -5.09
C GLU A 90 41.86 21.06 -3.79
N GLU A 91 40.61 21.01 -3.32
CA GLU A 91 40.26 20.19 -2.15
C GLU A 91 39.89 18.75 -2.57
N VAL A 92 40.68 17.78 -2.10
CA VAL A 92 40.38 16.35 -2.26
C VAL A 92 38.94 16.06 -1.79
N PRO A 93 38.03 15.63 -2.67
CA PRO A 93 36.64 15.43 -2.30
C PRO A 93 36.53 14.42 -1.16
N LYS A 94 35.81 14.77 -0.08
CA LYS A 94 35.64 13.93 1.11
C LYS A 94 35.04 12.53 0.80
N SER A 95 34.36 12.39 -0.34
CA SER A 95 33.92 11.10 -0.91
C SER A 95 33.54 11.25 -2.40
N ASN A 96 33.38 10.13 -3.11
CA ASN A 96 32.87 10.09 -4.50
C ASN A 96 31.53 10.81 -4.67
N PHE A 97 30.72 10.88 -3.61
CA PHE A 97 29.45 11.61 -3.63
C PHE A 97 29.65 13.13 -3.71
N PHE A 98 30.55 13.68 -2.89
CA PHE A 98 30.87 15.11 -2.94
C PHE A 98 31.57 15.48 -4.25
N ALA A 99 32.42 14.58 -4.78
CA ALA A 99 32.99 14.76 -6.12
C ALA A 99 31.89 14.86 -7.19
N GLY A 100 30.86 14.01 -7.11
CA GLY A 100 29.70 14.06 -8.01
C GLY A 100 28.89 15.36 -7.89
N ILE A 101 28.73 15.91 -6.68
CA ILE A 101 28.07 17.22 -6.47
C ILE A 101 28.89 18.33 -7.13
N SER A 102 30.21 18.38 -6.88
CA SER A 102 31.07 19.38 -7.50
C SER A 102 31.02 19.31 -9.02
N LEU A 103 31.09 18.10 -9.59
CA LEU A 103 30.96 17.89 -11.03
C LEU A 103 29.60 18.36 -11.57
N ALA A 104 28.51 18.13 -10.82
CA ALA A 104 27.17 18.55 -11.24
C ALA A 104 27.02 20.08 -11.20
N LEU A 105 27.54 20.75 -10.17
CA LEU A 105 27.52 22.22 -10.08
C LEU A 105 28.33 22.85 -11.20
N GLU A 106 29.54 22.35 -11.46
CA GLU A 106 30.39 22.85 -12.53
C GLU A 106 29.80 22.59 -13.92
N ALA A 107 29.16 21.42 -14.13
CA ALA A 107 28.42 21.13 -15.35
C ALA A 107 27.19 22.03 -15.57
N LEU A 108 26.71 22.72 -14.53
CA LEU A 108 25.67 23.72 -14.60
C LEU A 108 26.21 25.15 -14.70
N GLY A 109 27.54 25.31 -14.75
CA GLY A 109 28.20 26.62 -14.74
C GLY A 109 28.12 27.33 -13.39
N ILE A 110 27.78 26.63 -12.30
CA ILE A 110 27.71 27.19 -10.94
C ILE A 110 29.09 27.10 -10.28
N GLY A 111 29.80 28.23 -10.25
CA GLY A 111 31.07 28.41 -9.55
C GLY A 111 30.91 28.40 -8.02
N ILE A 112 32.00 28.10 -7.30
CA ILE A 112 32.00 28.02 -5.82
C ILE A 112 31.65 29.38 -5.18
N GLN A 113 31.99 30.47 -5.85
CA GLN A 113 31.79 31.84 -5.37
C GLN A 113 30.48 32.47 -5.87
N ASP A 114 29.68 31.74 -6.65
CA ASP A 114 28.46 32.28 -7.22
C ASP A 114 27.37 32.45 -6.16
N MET A 115 26.57 33.51 -6.30
CA MET A 115 25.41 33.75 -5.45
C MET A 115 24.41 32.61 -5.59
N GLY A 116 24.19 31.84 -4.52
CA GLY A 116 23.31 30.65 -4.55
C GLY A 116 24.04 29.31 -4.69
N ALA A 117 25.36 29.31 -4.84
CA ALA A 117 26.16 28.08 -4.99
C ALA A 117 26.19 27.23 -3.71
N THR A 118 26.25 27.87 -2.55
CA THR A 118 26.18 27.19 -1.24
C THR A 118 24.82 26.53 -1.06
N GLU A 119 23.74 27.22 -1.37
CA GLU A 119 22.36 26.74 -1.27
C GLU A 119 22.09 25.59 -2.26
N ALA A 120 22.61 25.70 -3.49
CA ALA A 120 22.55 24.64 -4.49
C ALA A 120 23.29 23.38 -4.01
N ARG A 121 24.50 23.56 -3.46
CA ARG A 121 25.30 22.46 -2.88
C ARG A 121 24.58 21.80 -1.71
N GLU A 122 24.08 22.58 -0.76
CA GLU A 122 23.31 22.07 0.39
C GLU A 122 22.05 21.32 -0.06
N CYS A 123 21.35 21.80 -1.09
CA CYS A 123 20.22 21.09 -1.69
C CYS A 123 20.62 19.71 -2.22
N LEU A 124 21.71 19.64 -3.00
CA LEU A 124 22.20 18.38 -3.55
C LEU A 124 22.68 17.43 -2.45
N GLU A 125 23.28 17.94 -1.37
CA GLU A 125 23.65 17.15 -0.21
C GLU A 125 22.44 16.59 0.55
N MET A 126 21.39 17.42 0.71
CA MET A 126 20.14 17.01 1.35
C MET A 126 19.38 15.97 0.53
N SER A 127 19.47 15.99 -0.80
CA SER A 127 18.84 14.99 -1.67
C SER A 127 19.28 13.55 -1.32
N LYS A 128 20.54 13.35 -0.88
CA LYS A 128 21.02 12.05 -0.36
C LYS A 128 20.43 11.68 1.00
N ARG A 129 20.20 12.67 1.87
CA ARG A 129 19.65 12.45 3.23
C ARG A 129 18.15 12.16 3.20
N MET A 130 17.44 12.62 2.17
CA MET A 130 16.00 12.45 2.00
C MET A 130 15.56 11.06 1.51
N GLY A 131 16.49 10.12 1.27
CA GLY A 131 16.14 8.70 1.21
C GLY A 131 17.05 7.87 0.31
N ARG A 132 17.26 6.61 0.70
CA ARG A 132 17.72 5.58 -0.24
C ARG A 132 16.80 5.61 -1.47
N ARG A 133 17.38 5.64 -2.69
CA ARG A 133 16.63 5.71 -3.96
C ARG A 133 15.43 4.75 -3.92
N PRO A 134 14.23 5.13 -4.38
CA PRO A 134 13.04 4.27 -4.34
C PRO A 134 13.29 2.85 -4.84
N ASN A 135 14.13 2.68 -5.86
CA ASN A 135 14.54 1.38 -6.39
C ASN A 135 15.29 0.50 -5.37
N LEU A 136 16.19 1.09 -4.57
CA LEU A 136 16.91 0.36 -3.52
C LEU A 136 15.98 -0.05 -2.38
N ASN A 137 15.02 0.79 -2.02
CA ASN A 137 13.97 0.44 -1.05
C ASN A 137 13.09 -0.69 -1.59
N GLY A 138 12.73 -0.63 -2.88
CA GLY A 138 12.01 -1.69 -3.57
C GLY A 138 12.76 -3.03 -3.56
N ALA A 139 14.07 -3.02 -3.82
CA ALA A 139 14.91 -4.21 -3.75
C ALA A 139 15.00 -4.78 -2.32
N ASN A 140 15.21 -3.91 -1.32
CA ASN A 140 15.21 -4.31 0.09
C ASN A 140 13.87 -4.91 0.53
N LEU A 141 12.75 -4.35 0.06
CA LEU A 141 11.42 -4.88 0.32
C LEU A 141 11.22 -6.26 -0.32
N ALA A 142 11.73 -6.50 -1.52
CA ALA A 142 11.67 -7.82 -2.13
C ALA A 142 12.39 -8.88 -1.27
N ILE A 143 13.53 -8.51 -0.65
CA ILE A 143 14.26 -9.39 0.29
C ILE A 143 13.44 -9.59 1.58
N LYS A 144 12.88 -8.51 2.16
CA LYS A 144 12.02 -8.58 3.35
C LYS A 144 10.78 -9.45 3.11
N LEU A 145 10.17 -9.35 1.92
CA LEU A 145 9.05 -10.20 1.50
C LEU A 145 9.47 -11.67 1.52
N GLY A 146 10.66 -12.00 1.01
CA GLY A 146 11.22 -13.36 1.09
C GLY A 146 11.37 -13.85 2.54
N LYS A 147 11.80 -12.97 3.46
CA LYS A 147 11.97 -13.30 4.89
C LYS A 147 10.65 -13.50 5.63
N ILE A 148 9.59 -12.79 5.26
CA ILE A 148 8.27 -12.91 5.91
C ILE A 148 7.38 -14.00 5.27
N THR A 149 7.67 -14.42 4.02
CA THR A 149 6.92 -15.47 3.31
C THR A 149 6.76 -16.77 4.12
N PRO A 150 7.77 -17.27 4.87
CA PRO A 150 7.60 -18.43 5.76
C PRO A 150 6.50 -18.25 6.82
N CYS A 151 6.22 -17.03 7.30
CA CYS A 151 5.13 -16.79 8.24
C CYS A 151 3.77 -17.06 7.59
N ARG A 152 3.61 -16.70 6.30
CA ARG A 152 2.40 -16.99 5.51
C ARG A 152 2.24 -18.49 5.30
N ALA A 153 3.31 -19.17 4.89
CA ALA A 153 3.31 -20.63 4.70
C ALA A 153 2.97 -21.39 5.99
N GLN A 154 3.41 -20.91 7.15
CA GLN A 154 3.03 -21.49 8.45
C GLN A 154 1.54 -21.31 8.75
N ILE A 155 0.89 -20.23 8.30
CA ILE A 155 -0.57 -20.06 8.43
C ILE A 155 -1.30 -20.97 7.44
N GLU A 156 -0.79 -21.16 6.21
CA GLU A 156 -1.33 -22.14 5.27
C GLU A 156 -1.25 -23.56 5.86
N TRP A 157 -0.13 -23.91 6.50
CA TRP A 157 0.02 -25.19 7.20
C TRP A 157 -0.87 -25.30 8.45
N TYR A 158 -1.06 -24.21 9.19
CA TYR A 158 -2.05 -24.15 10.27
C TYR A 158 -3.44 -24.51 9.75
N LYS A 159 -3.87 -23.85 8.66
CA LYS A 159 -5.16 -24.12 8.01
C LYS A 159 -5.29 -25.58 7.57
N ALA A 160 -4.27 -26.14 6.93
CA ALA A 160 -4.28 -27.54 6.47
C ALA A 160 -4.24 -28.57 7.62
N SER A 161 -3.92 -28.14 8.85
CA SER A 161 -3.86 -29.01 10.03
C SER A 161 -4.96 -28.71 11.04
N CYS A 162 -5.95 -27.90 10.66
CA CYS A 162 -7.18 -27.73 11.42
C CYS A 162 -8.13 -28.90 11.11
N ASP A 163 -9.00 -29.18 12.07
CA ASP A 163 -10.02 -30.23 11.95
C ASP A 163 -10.99 -29.89 10.81
N ASP A 164 -11.28 -30.88 9.97
CA ASP A 164 -12.25 -30.79 8.88
C ASP A 164 -13.66 -30.49 9.39
N ASP A 165 -13.95 -30.79 10.66
CA ASP A 165 -15.24 -30.52 11.28
C ASP A 165 -15.46 -29.04 11.61
N MET A 166 -14.39 -28.26 11.85
CA MET A 166 -14.50 -26.88 12.35
C MET A 166 -13.91 -25.84 11.39
N GLY A 167 -12.87 -26.20 10.63
CA GLY A 167 -12.15 -25.27 9.77
C GLY A 167 -11.25 -24.29 10.53
N TYR A 168 -10.38 -23.59 9.79
CA TYR A 168 -9.30 -22.80 10.39
C TYR A 168 -9.76 -21.51 11.08
N TYR A 169 -10.85 -20.90 10.61
CA TYR A 169 -11.41 -19.67 11.20
C TYR A 169 -11.89 -19.93 12.62
N ASP A 170 -12.79 -20.90 12.78
CA ASP A 170 -13.36 -21.26 14.08
C ASP A 170 -12.31 -21.88 15.00
N SER A 171 -11.39 -22.71 14.46
CA SER A 171 -10.24 -23.22 15.22
C SER A 171 -9.41 -22.08 15.82
N PHE A 172 -9.14 -21.03 15.03
CA PHE A 172 -8.37 -19.88 15.50
C PHE A 172 -9.19 -18.97 16.44
N LYS A 173 -10.49 -18.78 16.16
CA LYS A 173 -11.39 -18.00 17.01
C LYS A 173 -11.57 -18.65 18.38
N LEU A 174 -11.61 -19.98 18.45
CA LEU A 174 -11.75 -20.78 19.68
C LEU A 174 -10.42 -21.29 20.23
N ARG A 175 -9.30 -20.88 19.64
CA ARG A 175 -7.95 -21.33 19.99
C ARG A 175 -7.67 -21.30 21.48
N LYS A 176 -6.84 -22.22 21.94
CA LYS A 176 -6.29 -22.20 23.31
C LYS A 176 -4.92 -21.53 23.29
N ALA A 177 -4.27 -21.43 24.44
CA ALA A 177 -2.90 -20.90 24.53
C ALA A 177 -1.84 -21.93 24.07
N SER A 178 -2.15 -22.77 23.08
CA SER A 178 -1.21 -23.78 22.59
C SER A 178 -0.02 -23.12 21.87
N ARG A 179 1.11 -23.84 21.77
CA ARG A 179 2.29 -23.36 21.04
C ARG A 179 1.96 -23.09 19.56
N LYS A 180 1.14 -23.95 18.93
CA LYS A 180 0.71 -23.84 17.54
C LYS A 180 -0.15 -22.58 17.33
N ASP A 181 -1.12 -22.36 18.19
CA ASP A 181 -2.05 -21.23 18.12
C ASP A 181 -1.34 -19.89 18.37
N SER A 182 -0.49 -19.85 19.41
CA SER A 182 0.33 -18.68 19.73
C SER A 182 1.27 -18.33 18.58
N LYS A 183 1.89 -19.33 17.95
CA LYS A 183 2.76 -19.12 16.78
C LYS A 183 1.98 -18.57 15.58
N THR A 184 0.78 -19.08 15.34
CA THR A 184 -0.10 -18.61 14.24
C THR A 184 -0.51 -17.15 14.45
N ASN A 185 -0.92 -16.77 15.67
CA ASN A 185 -1.24 -15.39 15.99
C ASN A 185 -0.01 -14.46 15.87
N MET A 186 1.16 -14.92 16.32
CA MET A 186 2.41 -14.18 16.15
C MET A 186 2.74 -13.94 14.66
N ASN A 187 2.55 -14.96 13.81
CA ASN A 187 2.76 -14.85 12.37
C ASN A 187 1.77 -13.88 11.71
N ARG A 188 0.49 -13.90 12.13
CA ARG A 188 -0.55 -12.93 11.71
C ARG A 188 -0.10 -11.49 11.99
N ILE A 189 0.38 -11.21 13.20
CA ILE A 189 0.86 -9.88 13.61
C ILE A 189 2.09 -9.46 12.81
N LYS A 190 3.08 -10.35 12.63
CA LYS A 190 4.29 -10.04 11.84
C LYS A 190 3.98 -9.73 10.38
N LEU A 191 3.03 -10.46 9.79
CA LEU A 191 2.58 -10.19 8.42
C LEU A 191 1.85 -8.84 8.35
N ALA A 192 0.96 -8.54 9.32
CA ALA A 192 0.29 -7.24 9.38
C ALA A 192 1.30 -6.09 9.43
N GLN A 193 2.28 -6.16 10.34
CA GLN A 193 3.32 -5.12 10.45
C GLN A 193 4.08 -4.92 9.14
N PHE A 194 4.49 -6.01 8.47
CA PHE A 194 5.20 -5.90 7.20
C PHE A 194 4.37 -5.17 6.13
N TRP A 195 3.07 -5.48 6.04
CA TRP A 195 2.19 -4.89 5.05
C TRP A 195 1.80 -3.45 5.38
N ASP A 196 1.62 -3.13 6.67
CA ASP A 196 1.38 -1.77 7.14
C ASP A 196 2.62 -0.89 6.85
N ASP A 197 3.83 -1.35 7.21
CA ASP A 197 5.09 -0.67 6.89
C ASP A 197 5.24 -0.43 5.37
N PHE A 198 4.89 -1.42 4.55
CA PHE A 198 4.94 -1.33 3.11
C PHE A 198 4.00 -0.26 2.55
N ILE A 199 2.77 -0.20 3.06
CA ILE A 199 1.75 0.79 2.69
C ILE A 199 2.19 2.20 3.10
N ASP A 200 2.81 2.35 4.27
CA ASP A 200 3.35 3.63 4.75
C ASP A 200 4.52 4.10 3.90
N MET A 201 5.45 3.20 3.54
CA MET A 201 6.55 3.51 2.62
C MET A 201 6.03 3.97 1.25
N LEU A 202 4.96 3.36 0.75
CA LEU A 202 4.37 3.74 -0.54
C LEU A 202 3.73 5.14 -0.49
N GLN A 203 3.01 5.46 0.59
CA GLN A 203 2.39 6.78 0.75
C GLN A 203 3.40 7.90 0.96
N ASN A 204 4.50 7.60 1.62
CA ASN A 204 5.58 8.55 1.87
C ASN A 204 6.52 8.70 0.66
N ASN A 205 6.11 8.24 -0.53
CA ASN A 205 6.88 8.27 -1.78
C ASN A 205 8.29 7.65 -1.68
N GLN A 206 8.48 6.70 -0.75
CA GLN A 206 9.76 6.03 -0.55
C GLN A 206 9.95 4.84 -1.48
N LEU A 207 8.93 4.54 -2.30
CA LEU A 207 8.87 3.42 -3.24
C LEU A 207 8.47 3.89 -4.64
N PRO A 208 8.86 3.15 -5.70
CA PRO A 208 8.38 3.43 -7.04
C PRO A 208 6.86 3.43 -7.10
N HIS A 209 6.30 4.43 -7.78
CA HIS A 209 4.87 4.73 -7.80
C HIS A 209 4.01 3.58 -8.37
N ASP A 210 4.58 2.72 -9.22
CA ASP A 210 3.89 1.64 -9.94
C ASP A 210 3.79 0.33 -9.15
N PHE A 211 4.25 0.28 -7.89
CA PHE A 211 4.20 -0.95 -7.07
C PHE A 211 2.81 -1.58 -6.97
N HIS A 212 1.77 -0.75 -6.90
CA HIS A 212 0.37 -1.16 -6.85
C HIS A 212 -0.13 -1.83 -8.14
N LYS A 213 0.62 -1.73 -9.25
CA LYS A 213 0.31 -2.38 -10.54
C LYS A 213 1.17 -3.61 -10.81
N ARG A 214 2.28 -3.77 -10.08
CA ARG A 214 3.21 -4.89 -10.28
C ARG A 214 2.60 -6.19 -9.76
N GLY A 215 2.39 -7.15 -10.67
CA GLY A 215 1.75 -8.44 -10.36
C GLY A 215 2.33 -9.17 -9.14
N LYS A 216 3.65 -9.11 -8.91
CA LYS A 216 4.28 -9.69 -7.70
C LYS A 216 3.66 -9.17 -6.40
N TRP A 217 3.50 -7.86 -6.27
CA TRP A 217 2.99 -7.22 -5.05
C TRP A 217 1.48 -7.38 -4.93
N VAL A 218 0.76 -7.18 -6.04
CA VAL A 218 -0.70 -7.35 -6.08
C VAL A 218 -1.11 -8.78 -5.72
N ASN A 219 -0.46 -9.80 -6.30
CA ASN A 219 -0.72 -11.20 -5.96
C ASN A 219 -0.38 -11.52 -4.50
N ALA A 220 0.81 -11.12 -4.03
CA ALA A 220 1.23 -11.41 -2.66
C ALA A 220 0.30 -10.77 -1.62
N ALA A 221 -0.12 -9.52 -1.85
CA ALA A 221 -1.05 -8.79 -1.01
C ALA A 221 -2.46 -9.41 -1.03
N HIS A 222 -2.93 -9.83 -2.22
CA HIS A 222 -4.22 -10.50 -2.37
C HIS A 222 -4.28 -11.84 -1.64
N PHE A 223 -3.29 -12.71 -1.82
CA PHE A 223 -3.25 -14.00 -1.12
C PHE A 223 -3.04 -13.83 0.40
N TYR A 224 -2.31 -12.82 0.83
CA TYR A 224 -2.25 -12.42 2.24
C TYR A 224 -3.64 -12.05 2.76
N ARG A 225 -4.37 -11.18 2.05
CA ARG A 225 -5.73 -10.76 2.43
C ARG A 225 -6.67 -11.96 2.57
N LEU A 226 -6.75 -12.84 1.56
CA LEU A 226 -7.64 -13.99 1.60
C LEU A 226 -7.32 -14.98 2.74
N LEU A 227 -6.04 -15.14 3.08
CA LEU A 227 -5.61 -16.07 4.11
C LEU A 227 -5.75 -15.50 5.52
N VAL A 228 -5.34 -14.25 5.73
CA VAL A 228 -5.09 -13.67 7.05
C VAL A 228 -6.21 -12.77 7.55
N GLU A 229 -6.94 -12.08 6.68
CA GLU A 229 -8.08 -11.24 7.11
C GLU A 229 -9.13 -12.05 7.89
N PRO A 230 -9.47 -13.31 7.52
CA PRO A 230 -10.31 -14.17 8.36
C PRO A 230 -9.79 -14.35 9.79
N LEU A 231 -8.47 -14.40 9.99
CA LEU A 231 -7.89 -14.52 11.34
C LEU A 231 -7.94 -13.21 12.13
N ASP A 232 -7.82 -12.07 11.44
CA ASP A 232 -8.04 -10.75 12.05
C ASP A 232 -9.51 -10.57 12.47
N ILE A 233 -10.45 -11.02 11.63
CA ILE A 233 -11.88 -11.06 11.95
C ILE A 233 -12.11 -11.97 13.16
N ALA A 234 -11.56 -13.20 13.15
CA ALA A 234 -11.68 -14.13 14.25
C ALA A 234 -11.19 -13.50 15.56
N GLU A 235 -10.07 -12.77 15.53
CA GLU A 235 -9.54 -12.07 16.70
C GLU A 235 -10.46 -10.95 17.18
N TYR A 236 -10.99 -10.15 16.25
CA TYR A 236 -11.91 -9.05 16.55
C TYR A 236 -13.17 -9.53 17.28
N TYR A 237 -13.77 -10.63 16.81
CA TYR A 237 -14.98 -11.18 17.42
C TYR A 237 -14.68 -12.01 18.67
N ARG A 238 -13.54 -12.70 18.73
CA ARG A 238 -13.08 -13.41 19.94
C ARG A 238 -12.91 -12.45 21.12
N GLY A 239 -12.29 -11.29 20.88
CA GLY A 239 -12.09 -10.24 21.88
C GLY A 239 -13.35 -9.45 22.24
N GLN A 240 -14.52 -9.81 21.67
CA GLN A 240 -15.79 -9.07 21.82
C GLN A 240 -15.71 -7.58 21.45
N THR A 241 -14.71 -7.17 20.64
CA THR A 241 -14.53 -5.76 20.25
C THR A 241 -15.74 -5.20 19.50
N HIS A 242 -16.48 -6.06 18.80
CA HIS A 242 -17.73 -5.70 18.12
C HIS A 242 -18.80 -5.15 19.06
N LYS A 243 -18.80 -5.52 20.35
CA LYS A 243 -19.76 -5.00 21.34
C LYS A 243 -19.45 -3.58 21.78
N GLU A 244 -18.17 -3.20 21.78
CA GLU A 244 -17.71 -1.88 22.20
C GLU A 244 -17.64 -0.89 21.03
N LYS A 245 -17.09 -1.34 19.89
CA LYS A 245 -16.80 -0.49 18.74
C LYS A 245 -17.75 -0.69 17.56
N GLY A 246 -18.63 -1.69 17.61
CA GLY A 246 -19.48 -2.08 16.48
C GLY A 246 -18.83 -3.10 15.55
N HIS A 247 -19.56 -3.60 14.55
CA HIS A 247 -19.10 -4.71 13.71
C HIS A 247 -17.84 -4.41 12.88
N TYR A 248 -17.10 -5.48 12.55
CA TYR A 248 -15.80 -5.41 11.90
C TYR A 248 -15.80 -4.60 10.59
N LEU A 249 -16.81 -4.78 9.74
CA LEU A 249 -16.87 -4.10 8.44
C LEU A 249 -16.89 -2.58 8.55
N SER A 250 -17.48 -2.05 9.62
CA SER A 250 -17.63 -0.60 9.83
C SER A 250 -16.53 -0.01 10.71
N HIS A 251 -16.01 -0.78 11.67
CA HIS A 251 -15.16 -0.23 12.74
C HIS A 251 -13.90 -1.04 13.05
N GLY A 252 -13.73 -2.22 12.46
CA GLY A 252 -12.62 -3.13 12.77
C GLY A 252 -11.68 -3.42 11.60
N ARG A 253 -12.10 -3.13 10.37
CA ARG A 253 -11.35 -3.48 9.17
C ARG A 253 -10.05 -2.68 9.07
N GLY A 254 -8.92 -3.38 8.96
CA GLY A 254 -7.62 -2.74 8.80
C GLY A 254 -7.47 -2.11 7.41
N ARG A 255 -6.97 -0.87 7.36
CA ARG A 255 -6.71 -0.11 6.13
C ARG A 255 -5.98 -0.92 5.04
N ARG A 256 -5.03 -1.77 5.44
CA ARG A 256 -4.28 -2.64 4.51
C ARG A 256 -5.18 -3.50 3.62
N TYR A 257 -6.27 -4.03 4.17
CA TYR A 257 -7.16 -4.91 3.41
C TYR A 257 -7.96 -4.13 2.37
N GLU A 258 -8.39 -2.91 2.69
CA GLU A 258 -9.07 -2.02 1.75
C GLU A 258 -8.15 -1.60 0.60
N VAL A 259 -6.88 -1.28 0.90
CA VAL A 259 -5.86 -0.96 -0.09
C VAL A 259 -5.64 -2.15 -1.04
N PHE A 260 -5.48 -3.36 -0.49
CA PHE A 260 -5.22 -4.55 -1.29
C PHE A 260 -6.43 -5.04 -2.08
N GLU A 261 -7.64 -4.87 -1.56
CA GLU A 261 -8.88 -5.13 -2.30
C GLU A 261 -8.99 -4.18 -3.50
N ARG A 262 -8.66 -2.90 -3.33
CA ARG A 262 -8.63 -1.92 -4.42
C ARG A 262 -7.62 -2.30 -5.50
N TRP A 263 -6.40 -2.65 -5.10
CA TRP A 263 -5.35 -3.08 -6.06
C TRP A 263 -5.77 -4.30 -6.87
N TRP A 264 -6.42 -5.26 -6.21
CA TRP A 264 -6.93 -6.44 -6.89
C TRP A 264 -8.04 -6.09 -7.89
N ARG A 265 -8.99 -5.25 -7.47
CA ARG A 265 -10.11 -4.80 -8.31
C ARG A 265 -9.65 -4.04 -9.54
N ASP A 266 -8.67 -3.14 -9.39
CA ASP A 266 -8.18 -2.33 -10.50
C ASP A 266 -7.39 -3.18 -11.50
N ARG A 267 -6.64 -4.19 -11.04
CA ARG A 267 -6.02 -5.17 -11.93
C ARG A 267 -7.03 -5.94 -12.78
N SER A 268 -8.16 -6.33 -12.21
CA SER A 268 -9.22 -7.07 -12.93
C SER A 268 -9.96 -6.22 -13.96
N LYS A 269 -9.87 -4.88 -13.90
CA LYS A 269 -10.42 -3.99 -14.94
C LYS A 269 -9.50 -3.88 -16.16
N ASP A 270 -8.19 -3.95 -15.92
CA ASP A 270 -7.17 -3.85 -16.97
C ASP A 270 -6.96 -5.19 -17.70
N GLY A 271 -7.33 -6.31 -17.07
CA GLY A 271 -7.31 -7.64 -17.67
C GLY A 271 -8.71 -8.07 -18.13
N ASN A 272 -8.84 -8.53 -19.37
CA ASN A 272 -10.03 -9.20 -19.91
C ASN A 272 -10.27 -10.59 -19.27
N GLU A 273 -9.99 -10.74 -17.97
CA GLU A 273 -10.28 -11.95 -17.20
C GLU A 273 -11.77 -11.94 -16.89
N GLY A 274 -12.57 -12.39 -17.86
CA GLY A 274 -14.00 -12.59 -17.71
C GLY A 274 -14.28 -13.52 -16.53
N ASP A 275 -14.81 -12.95 -15.45
CA ASP A 275 -15.11 -13.57 -14.16
C ASP A 275 -16.29 -14.58 -14.21
N ASN A 276 -16.57 -15.15 -15.38
CA ASN A 276 -17.71 -16.02 -15.66
C ASN A 276 -17.34 -17.50 -15.83
N GLN A 277 -16.12 -17.91 -15.47
CA GLN A 277 -15.76 -19.33 -15.42
C GLN A 277 -16.25 -19.94 -14.11
N LYS A 278 -17.39 -20.64 -14.18
CA LYS A 278 -17.95 -21.41 -13.07
C LYS A 278 -16.88 -22.39 -12.55
N ARG A 279 -16.48 -22.25 -11.28
CA ARG A 279 -15.41 -23.09 -10.71
C ARG A 279 -15.82 -24.56 -10.68
N SER A 280 -14.87 -25.44 -11.01
CA SER A 280 -15.09 -26.90 -10.90
C SER A 280 -14.93 -27.40 -9.46
N LYS A 281 -14.06 -26.76 -8.66
CA LYS A 281 -13.78 -27.10 -7.25
C LYS A 281 -13.96 -25.89 -6.34
N PHE A 282 -14.18 -26.15 -5.06
CA PHE A 282 -14.17 -25.11 -4.02
C PHE A 282 -12.82 -24.40 -3.97
N ALA A 283 -12.87 -23.12 -3.61
CA ALA A 283 -11.70 -22.28 -3.51
C ALA A 283 -10.74 -22.82 -2.43
N GLY A 284 -9.42 -22.71 -2.64
CA GLY A 284 -8.48 -22.99 -1.55
C GLY A 284 -8.60 -22.00 -0.38
N LEU A 285 -9.03 -20.77 -0.68
CA LEU A 285 -9.33 -19.69 0.25
C LEU A 285 -10.62 -19.00 -0.20
N THR A 286 -11.50 -18.63 0.73
CA THR A 286 -12.74 -17.91 0.39
C THR A 286 -12.44 -16.60 -0.33
N GLN A 287 -13.07 -16.35 -1.47
CA GLN A 287 -12.74 -15.21 -2.35
C GLN A 287 -13.16 -13.85 -1.76
N ASP A 288 -14.25 -13.81 -0.99
CA ASP A 288 -14.53 -12.68 -0.11
C ASP A 288 -13.85 -12.92 1.25
N SER A 289 -12.77 -12.19 1.49
CA SER A 289 -12.02 -12.26 2.75
C SER A 289 -12.81 -11.75 3.95
N CYS A 290 -13.86 -10.94 3.73
CA CYS A 290 -14.77 -10.46 4.75
C CYS A 290 -15.97 -11.38 4.99
N PHE A 291 -16.03 -12.55 4.33
CA PHE A 291 -17.13 -13.50 4.50
C PHE A 291 -17.44 -13.79 5.96
N TRP A 292 -16.41 -14.06 6.77
CA TRP A 292 -16.59 -14.37 8.19
C TRP A 292 -17.13 -13.18 9.00
N ALA A 293 -16.81 -11.94 8.65
CA ALA A 293 -17.39 -10.77 9.32
C ALA A 293 -18.90 -10.70 9.08
N LYS A 294 -19.35 -11.03 7.87
CA LYS A 294 -20.77 -11.12 7.52
C LYS A 294 -21.47 -12.27 8.25
N VAL A 295 -20.80 -13.42 8.43
CA VAL A 295 -21.30 -14.53 9.24
C VAL A 295 -21.54 -14.08 10.69
N GLU A 296 -20.58 -13.39 11.30
CA GLU A 296 -20.73 -12.93 12.69
C GLU A 296 -21.86 -11.90 12.84
N MET A 297 -22.00 -10.96 11.89
CA MET A 297 -23.14 -10.04 11.86
C MET A 297 -24.47 -10.79 11.75
N ALA A 298 -24.54 -11.81 10.87
CA ALA A 298 -25.74 -12.61 10.71
C ALA A 298 -26.08 -13.43 11.97
N LYS A 299 -25.09 -13.88 12.73
CA LYS A 299 -25.30 -14.53 14.03
C LYS A 299 -25.86 -13.56 15.08
N ASP A 300 -25.35 -12.34 15.12
CA ASP A 300 -25.88 -11.30 16.02
C ASP A 300 -27.32 -10.91 15.64
N TRP A 301 -27.62 -10.74 14.35
CA TRP A 301 -28.99 -10.50 13.88
C TRP A 301 -29.93 -11.65 14.24
N LEU A 302 -29.48 -12.89 14.09
CA LEU A 302 -30.25 -14.08 14.42
C LEU A 302 -30.53 -14.15 15.93
N GLY A 303 -29.54 -13.85 16.77
CA GLY A 303 -29.70 -13.74 18.22
C GLY A 303 -30.74 -12.68 18.60
N ASN A 304 -30.64 -11.48 18.01
CA ASN A 304 -31.57 -10.39 18.27
C ASN A 304 -32.99 -10.72 17.80
N ALA A 305 -33.16 -11.35 16.64
CA ALA A 305 -34.46 -11.72 16.09
C ALA A 305 -35.23 -12.72 16.98
N ARG A 306 -34.53 -13.55 17.76
CA ARG A 306 -35.17 -14.47 18.72
C ARG A 306 -35.81 -13.76 19.91
N THR A 307 -35.31 -12.58 20.26
CA THR A 307 -35.74 -11.84 21.47
C THR A 307 -36.50 -10.55 21.15
N GLU A 308 -36.46 -10.10 19.89
CA GLU A 308 -37.08 -8.85 19.46
C GLU A 308 -38.62 -8.95 19.50
N ARG A 309 -39.25 -7.91 20.07
CA ARG A 309 -40.71 -7.83 20.24
C ARG A 309 -41.32 -6.79 19.32
N ASP A 310 -40.53 -5.82 18.87
CA ASP A 310 -40.93 -4.80 17.92
C ASP A 310 -41.03 -5.40 16.51
N GLY A 311 -42.25 -5.43 15.95
CA GLY A 311 -42.51 -6.02 14.64
C GLY A 311 -41.76 -5.35 13.49
N GLN A 312 -41.50 -4.05 13.56
CA GLN A 312 -40.76 -3.34 12.52
C GLN A 312 -39.27 -3.68 12.56
N LYS A 313 -38.68 -3.72 13.76
CA LYS A 313 -37.28 -4.14 13.94
C LYS A 313 -37.08 -5.61 13.57
N LEU A 314 -38.02 -6.47 13.96
CA LEU A 314 -38.00 -7.88 13.58
C LEU A 314 -38.04 -8.05 12.06
N ALA A 315 -38.92 -7.32 11.37
CA ALA A 315 -38.98 -7.34 9.90
C ALA A 315 -37.64 -6.96 9.26
N GLN A 316 -36.98 -5.90 9.76
CA GLN A 316 -35.67 -5.48 9.28
C GLN A 316 -34.57 -6.52 9.51
N LEU A 317 -34.57 -7.16 10.69
CA LEU A 317 -33.61 -8.24 11.01
C LEU A 317 -33.82 -9.44 10.09
N LEU A 318 -35.06 -9.83 9.82
CA LEU A 318 -35.39 -10.93 8.93
C LEU A 318 -35.01 -10.63 7.47
N GLU A 319 -35.15 -9.39 7.02
CA GLU A 319 -34.67 -8.95 5.71
C GLU A 319 -33.14 -9.09 5.61
N ASN A 320 -32.41 -8.60 6.61
CA ASN A 320 -30.95 -8.73 6.67
C ASN A 320 -30.48 -10.20 6.65
N LEU A 321 -31.17 -11.08 7.41
CA LEU A 321 -30.89 -12.51 7.44
C LEU A 321 -31.13 -13.19 6.09
N LYS A 322 -32.25 -12.85 5.41
CA LYS A 322 -32.52 -13.33 4.04
C LYS A 322 -31.50 -12.82 3.03
N GLY A 323 -31.09 -11.56 3.16
CA GLY A 323 -30.03 -10.97 2.33
C GLY A 323 -28.70 -11.72 2.48
N PHE A 324 -28.30 -12.01 3.73
CA PHE A 324 -27.11 -12.80 4.00
C PHE A 324 -27.24 -14.25 3.51
N GLU A 325 -28.39 -14.90 3.69
CA GLU A 325 -28.67 -16.25 3.15
C GLU A 325 -28.46 -16.31 1.63
N SER A 326 -29.07 -15.37 0.89
CA SER A 326 -28.94 -15.31 -0.56
C SER A 326 -27.49 -15.08 -1.00
N TYR A 327 -26.79 -14.17 -0.32
CA TYR A 327 -25.38 -13.89 -0.58
C TYR A 327 -24.50 -15.13 -0.34
N ALA A 328 -24.67 -15.81 0.79
CA ALA A 328 -23.86 -16.97 1.13
C ALA A 328 -24.15 -18.16 0.21
N LYS A 329 -25.44 -18.42 -0.11
CA LYS A 329 -25.85 -19.46 -1.06
C LYS A 329 -25.21 -19.23 -2.43
N GLN A 330 -25.25 -18.00 -2.94
CA GLN A 330 -24.61 -17.67 -4.22
C GLN A 330 -23.10 -17.96 -4.24
N MET A 331 -22.36 -17.60 -3.18
CA MET A 331 -20.93 -17.89 -3.11
C MET A 331 -20.62 -19.39 -3.00
N VAL A 332 -21.47 -20.14 -2.28
CA VAL A 332 -21.35 -21.60 -2.19
C VAL A 332 -21.62 -22.24 -3.55
N ASP A 333 -22.70 -21.84 -4.24
CA ASP A 333 -23.08 -22.37 -5.56
C ASP A 333 -22.01 -22.08 -6.63
N ARG A 334 -21.35 -20.93 -6.54
CA ARG A 334 -20.21 -20.55 -7.40
C ARG A 334 -18.88 -21.19 -6.97
N LYS A 335 -18.86 -21.90 -5.85
CA LYS A 335 -17.68 -22.53 -5.25
C LYS A 335 -16.56 -21.52 -4.95
N GLU A 336 -16.94 -20.30 -4.58
CA GLU A 336 -16.04 -19.20 -4.21
C GLU A 336 -15.61 -19.28 -2.73
N VAL A 337 -16.26 -20.13 -1.94
CA VAL A 337 -15.89 -20.42 -0.55
C VAL A 337 -14.85 -21.53 -0.44
N SER A 338 -14.07 -21.49 0.66
CA SER A 338 -13.23 -22.61 1.10
C SER A 338 -14.07 -23.75 1.69
N ILE A 339 -13.54 -24.96 1.66
CA ILE A 339 -14.16 -26.14 2.30
C ILE A 339 -14.44 -25.93 3.80
N ASP A 340 -13.60 -25.15 4.49
CA ASP A 340 -13.77 -24.75 5.89
C ASP A 340 -15.10 -24.03 6.17
N VAL A 341 -15.67 -23.33 5.19
CA VAL A 341 -17.00 -22.71 5.32
C VAL A 341 -18.08 -23.79 5.37
N LEU A 342 -17.87 -24.91 4.69
CA LEU A 342 -18.81 -26.03 4.60
C LEU A 342 -18.62 -27.05 5.73
N ALA A 343 -17.63 -26.84 6.60
CA ALA A 343 -17.38 -27.72 7.73
C ALA A 343 -18.61 -27.77 8.66
N PRO A 344 -19.06 -28.96 9.11
CA PRO A 344 -20.31 -29.13 9.86
C PRO A 344 -20.44 -28.25 11.10
N ARG A 345 -19.34 -28.02 11.82
CA ARG A 345 -19.28 -27.22 13.06
C ARG A 345 -18.67 -25.84 12.85
N SER A 346 -18.52 -25.41 11.60
CA SER A 346 -18.13 -24.04 11.31
C SER A 346 -19.19 -23.05 11.80
N SER A 347 -18.81 -21.81 12.09
CA SER A 347 -19.75 -20.76 12.47
C SER A 347 -20.81 -20.50 11.40
N TYR A 348 -20.50 -20.73 10.12
CA TYR A 348 -21.48 -20.66 9.04
C TYR A 348 -22.45 -21.85 9.07
N GLY A 349 -21.93 -23.08 9.19
CA GLY A 349 -22.76 -24.28 9.30
C GLY A 349 -23.74 -24.21 10.47
N LEU A 350 -23.27 -23.78 11.65
CA LEU A 350 -24.12 -23.57 12.82
C LEU A 350 -25.17 -22.48 12.57
N TRP A 351 -24.81 -21.37 11.93
CA TRP A 351 -25.76 -20.31 11.59
C TRP A 351 -26.85 -20.82 10.63
N VAL A 352 -26.51 -21.65 9.64
CA VAL A 352 -27.49 -22.23 8.69
C VAL A 352 -28.52 -23.07 9.43
N GLU A 353 -28.10 -23.94 10.35
CA GLU A 353 -29.02 -24.78 11.13
C GLU A 353 -29.90 -23.94 12.06
N GLU A 354 -29.31 -22.97 12.76
CA GLU A 354 -30.05 -22.05 13.63
C GLU A 354 -31.07 -21.19 12.87
N TRP A 355 -30.74 -20.79 11.63
CA TRP A 355 -31.62 -20.01 10.77
C TRP A 355 -32.79 -20.84 10.25
N LYS A 356 -32.56 -22.12 9.90
CA LYS A 356 -33.64 -23.06 9.55
C LYS A 356 -34.65 -23.22 10.69
N VAL A 357 -34.15 -23.40 11.92
CA VAL A 357 -35.02 -23.51 13.12
C VAL A 357 -35.84 -22.24 13.32
N LEU A 358 -35.22 -21.05 13.19
CA LEU A 358 -35.95 -19.78 13.33
C LEU A 358 -37.02 -19.61 12.24
N LYS A 359 -36.74 -20.00 10.99
CA LYS A 359 -37.72 -19.97 9.90
C LYS A 359 -38.93 -20.86 10.19
N LEU A 360 -38.69 -22.08 10.69
CA LEU A 360 -39.76 -23.00 11.10
C LEU A 360 -40.65 -22.39 12.19
N ASN A 361 -40.04 -21.83 13.24
CA ASN A 361 -40.76 -21.23 14.36
C ASN A 361 -41.62 -20.03 13.93
N LEU A 362 -41.20 -19.30 12.90
CA LEU A 362 -41.89 -18.12 12.38
C LEU A 362 -42.83 -18.43 11.19
N GLY A 363 -42.97 -19.69 10.78
CA GLY A 363 -43.80 -20.09 9.63
C GLY A 363 -43.31 -19.54 8.29
N LEU A 364 -42.02 -19.22 8.16
CA LEU A 364 -41.42 -18.72 6.93
C LEU A 364 -41.17 -19.88 5.95
N GLN A 365 -41.43 -19.68 4.66
CA GLN A 365 -41.15 -20.70 3.65
C GLN A 365 -39.67 -21.09 3.64
N ILE A 366 -39.42 -22.40 3.74
CA ILE A 366 -38.10 -22.98 3.55
C ILE A 366 -37.91 -23.15 2.04
N SER A 367 -36.97 -22.42 1.44
CA SER A 367 -36.55 -22.73 0.09
C SER A 367 -35.86 -24.10 0.09
N PRO A 368 -36.19 -25.00 -0.86
CA PRO A 368 -35.55 -26.30 -0.98
C PRO A 368 -34.04 -26.21 -1.26
#